data_AF-A0AAN5CSQ8-F1
#
_entry.id   AF-A0AAN5CSQ8-F1
#
_cell.length_a   1.000
_cell.length_b   1.000
_cell.length_c   1.000
_cell.angle_alpha   90.00
_cell.angle_beta   90.00
_cell.angle_gamma   90.00
#
_symmetry.space_group_name_H-M   'P 1'
#
loop_
_entity.id
_entity.type
_entity.pdbx_description
1 polymer ?
#
loop_
_entity_poly.entity_id
_entity_poly.type
_entity_poly.pdbx_seq_one_letter_code
_entity_poly.pdbx_strand_id
1 'polypeptide(L)'
;MGDLTRQCMSPFEALPKELFWEILEYIPPESVLKLRLISRLFKSRISTYSIRTNYVPTILQLHLRSEKQDNKSNDSAFVVVIEISKDERRQFEERLLLSNPPTGLTEKKGLKGHTASGAYITSFNLQAEDKEDIEYLRSCLGEKIGSVLLTNCNDKGTLNAVTEFVDGIQFESLELSGNSMSSDAICHLFATVKSHNVHLLRISARQIPAPAETLLELASLVHSIQIYQAAKNRRKLHANEGEKSILLGLENFDWAPTFIGMLSRKLDTLYIRNLPYERYLSRESADDLIEHLPKLGKEIYFKSTCKQFDSALDCEQNGYSIHADASREVNSYLIIKSSSNLYIERVNY
;
A
#
# COMPACT_ATOMS: atom_id res chain seq x y z
N MET A 1 23.79 59.62 10.62
CA MET A 1 22.85 58.60 11.13
C MET A 1 22.55 57.64 9.98
N GLY A 2 23.27 56.53 9.94
CA GLY A 2 23.14 55.49 8.92
C GLY A 2 24.18 54.41 9.20
N ASP A 3 23.76 53.15 9.13
CA ASP A 3 24.60 51.93 9.19
C ASP A 3 25.26 51.53 10.51
N LEU A 4 24.45 51.19 11.53
CA LEU A 4 24.92 50.40 12.68
C LEU A 4 24.11 49.12 12.96
N THR A 5 23.36 48.62 11.98
CA THR A 5 22.64 47.33 12.11
C THR A 5 22.89 46.37 10.95
N ARG A 6 24.11 46.37 10.36
CA ARG A 6 24.62 45.15 9.71
C ARG A 6 25.05 44.17 10.80
N GLN A 7 24.05 43.54 11.44
CA GLN A 7 24.27 42.33 12.23
C GLN A 7 25.04 41.34 11.37
N CYS A 8 26.17 40.84 11.88
CA CYS A 8 27.00 39.83 11.25
C CYS A 8 26.17 38.56 11.05
N MET A 9 25.49 38.43 9.91
CA MET A 9 24.96 37.15 9.45
C MET A 9 26.14 36.20 9.31
N SER A 10 25.97 34.96 9.77
CA SER A 10 27.02 33.96 9.55
C SER A 10 27.25 33.76 8.05
N PRO A 11 28.45 33.32 7.61
CA PRO A 11 28.71 33.04 6.21
C PRO A 11 27.68 32.08 5.58
N PHE A 12 27.17 31.17 6.40
CA PHE A 12 26.12 30.21 6.02
C PHE A 12 24.74 30.85 5.82
N GLU A 13 24.40 31.87 6.62
CA GLU A 13 23.17 32.65 6.47
C GLU A 13 23.21 33.58 5.26
N ALA A 14 24.42 34.01 4.86
CA ALA A 14 24.66 34.86 3.70
C ALA A 14 24.55 34.11 2.37
N LEU A 15 24.50 32.77 2.37
CA LEU A 15 24.38 31.99 1.15
C LEU A 15 23.06 32.30 0.42
N PRO A 16 23.05 32.29 -0.92
CA PRO A 16 21.83 32.15 -1.71
C PRO A 16 21.02 30.94 -1.25
N LYS A 17 19.69 31.02 -1.33
CA LYS A 17 18.80 29.96 -0.84
C LYS A 17 19.03 28.64 -1.57
N GLU A 18 19.35 28.70 -2.86
CA GLU A 18 19.58 27.56 -3.73
C GLU A 18 20.81 26.76 -3.29
N LEU A 19 21.94 27.45 -3.06
CA LEU A 19 23.16 26.82 -2.57
C LEU A 19 23.00 26.27 -1.16
N PHE A 20 22.26 26.99 -0.30
CA PHE A 20 21.94 26.48 1.03
C PHE A 20 21.16 25.17 0.95
N TRP A 21 20.19 25.07 0.04
CA TRP A 21 19.40 23.86 -0.18
C TRP A 21 20.23 22.72 -0.77
N GLU A 22 21.08 22.98 -1.76
CA GLU A 22 22.02 21.96 -2.27
C GLU A 22 22.90 21.39 -1.15
N ILE A 23 23.39 22.24 -0.23
CA ILE A 23 24.17 21.76 0.92
C ILE A 23 23.34 20.83 1.80
N LEU A 24 22.04 21.12 2.00
CA LEU A 24 21.17 20.26 2.79
C LEU A 24 20.95 18.87 2.16
N GLU A 25 21.11 18.72 0.84
CA GLU A 25 21.01 17.42 0.16
C GLU A 25 22.13 16.44 0.57
N TYR A 26 23.29 16.96 0.95
CA TYR A 26 24.44 16.16 1.40
C TYR A 26 24.42 15.87 2.91
N ILE A 27 23.45 16.42 3.65
CA ILE A 27 23.38 16.32 5.10
C ILE A 27 22.33 15.25 5.48
N PRO A 28 22.65 14.32 6.40
CA PRO A 28 21.67 13.34 6.88
C PRO A 28 20.40 14.02 7.42
N PRO A 29 19.19 13.47 7.18
CA PRO A 29 17.93 14.09 7.57
C PRO A 29 17.86 14.49 9.05
N GLU A 30 18.44 13.68 9.95
CA GLU A 30 18.43 13.96 11.39
C GLU A 30 19.27 15.20 11.74
N SER A 31 20.29 15.48 10.94
CA SER A 31 21.15 16.65 11.10
C SER A 31 20.50 17.92 10.54
N VAL A 32 19.70 17.81 9.47
CA VAL A 32 18.90 18.93 8.92
C VAL A 32 17.92 19.46 9.97
N LEU A 33 17.33 18.59 10.79
CA LEU A 33 16.44 19.01 11.88
C LEU A 33 17.16 19.82 12.97
N LYS A 34 18.40 19.47 13.30
CA LYS A 34 19.21 20.23 14.26
C LYS A 34 19.55 21.62 13.76
N LEU A 35 19.75 21.77 12.45
CA LEU A 35 20.01 23.06 11.82
C LEU A 35 18.84 24.05 12.02
N ARG A 36 17.59 23.56 12.18
CA ARG A 36 16.42 24.41 12.49
C ARG A 36 16.55 25.14 13.83
N LEU A 37 17.40 24.66 14.74
CA LEU A 37 17.58 25.23 16.07
C LEU A 37 18.64 26.34 16.11
N ILE A 38 19.41 26.53 15.03
CA ILE A 38 20.55 27.46 15.01
C ILE A 38 20.08 28.91 14.95
N SER A 39 19.17 29.23 14.03
CA SER A 39 18.66 30.60 13.88
C SER A 39 17.26 30.65 13.29
N ARG A 40 16.60 31.81 13.41
CA ARG A 40 15.28 32.04 12.79
C ARG A 40 15.35 31.94 11.26
N LEU A 41 16.44 32.39 10.66
CA LEU A 41 16.64 32.32 9.21
C LEU A 41 16.82 30.87 8.76
N PHE A 42 17.65 30.10 9.47
CA PHE A 42 17.83 28.67 9.22
C PHE A 42 16.52 27.91 9.36
N LYS A 43 15.78 28.14 10.45
CA LYS A 43 14.45 27.55 10.64
C LYS A 43 13.53 27.86 9.45
N SER A 44 13.48 29.11 9.00
CA SER A 44 12.68 29.53 7.84
C SER A 44 13.13 28.81 6.57
N ARG A 45 14.41 28.87 6.22
CA ARG A 45 14.96 28.25 5.00
C ARG A 45 14.81 26.73 4.99
N ILE A 46 15.00 26.07 6.13
CA ILE A 46 14.83 24.62 6.26
C ILE A 46 13.36 24.27 6.22
N SER A 47 12.46 25.07 6.80
CA SER A 47 11.02 24.86 6.62
C SER A 47 10.64 24.95 5.14
N THR A 48 11.15 25.95 4.40
CA THR A 48 10.94 26.03 2.94
C THR A 48 11.59 24.88 2.18
N TYR A 49 12.77 24.44 2.60
CA TYR A 49 13.46 23.28 2.02
C TYR A 49 12.74 21.96 2.27
N SER A 50 12.20 21.78 3.47
CA SER A 50 11.48 20.57 3.89
C SER A 50 10.13 20.46 3.18
N ILE A 51 9.57 21.58 2.72
CA ILE A 51 8.43 21.59 1.79
C ILE A 51 8.88 21.10 0.40
N ARG A 52 10.14 21.34 0.02
CA ARG A 52 10.67 21.08 -1.33
C ARG A 52 11.34 19.70 -1.50
N THR A 53 11.90 19.13 -0.44
CA THR A 53 12.75 17.93 -0.56
C THR A 53 12.13 16.71 0.12
N ASN A 54 11.83 15.71 -0.70
CA ASN A 54 11.08 14.48 -0.38
C ASN A 54 12.00 13.29 -0.06
N TYR A 55 13.15 13.50 0.59
CA TYR A 55 14.12 12.41 0.78
C TYR A 55 13.65 11.29 1.71
N VAL A 56 12.77 11.60 2.66
CA VAL A 56 12.16 10.60 3.55
C VAL A 56 10.65 10.69 3.38
N PRO A 57 9.96 9.58 3.04
CA PRO A 57 8.50 9.55 3.01
C PRO A 57 7.97 9.90 4.39
N THR A 58 7.49 11.13 4.56
CA THR A 58 6.82 11.58 5.79
C THR A 58 5.54 10.75 6.00
N ILE A 59 4.90 10.35 4.90
CA ILE A 59 3.65 9.60 4.90
C ILE A 59 3.96 8.12 4.71
N LEU A 60 3.56 7.33 5.71
CA LEU A 60 3.70 5.87 5.71
C LEU A 60 2.64 5.23 4.82
N GLN A 61 1.40 5.68 4.96
CA GLN A 61 0.27 5.15 4.22
C GLN A 61 -0.76 6.26 3.96
N LEU A 62 -1.24 6.31 2.72
CA LEU A 62 -2.36 7.12 2.29
C LEU A 62 -3.56 6.21 2.09
N HIS A 63 -4.61 6.39 2.89
CA HIS A 63 -5.84 5.60 2.80
C HIS A 63 -6.98 6.44 2.22
N LEU A 64 -7.40 6.08 1.01
CA LEU A 64 -8.48 6.70 0.27
C LEU A 64 -9.71 5.80 0.37
N ARG A 65 -10.81 6.33 0.92
CA ARG A 65 -12.02 5.56 1.18
C ARG A 65 -13.23 6.24 0.57
N SER A 66 -13.96 5.53 -0.29
CA SER A 66 -15.28 6.01 -0.73
C SER A 66 -16.24 6.10 0.45
N GLU A 67 -16.90 7.25 0.61
CA GLU A 67 -17.98 7.42 1.58
C GLU A 67 -19.27 6.98 0.90
N LYS A 68 -19.90 5.91 1.40
CA LYS A 68 -21.20 5.48 0.86
C LYS A 68 -22.21 6.59 1.12
N GLN A 69 -22.60 7.31 0.06
CA GLN A 69 -23.74 8.19 0.15
C GLN A 69 -25.03 7.38 0.18
N ASP A 70 -25.97 7.83 1.00
CA ASP A 70 -27.34 7.33 1.01
C ASP A 70 -28.06 7.75 -0.29
N ASN A 71 -27.84 7.03 -1.40
CA ASN A 71 -28.60 6.96 -2.67
C ASN A 71 -29.21 8.25 -3.30
N LYS A 72 -28.99 9.46 -2.78
CA LYS A 72 -29.77 10.67 -3.11
C LYS A 72 -28.95 11.82 -3.71
N SER A 73 -27.62 11.80 -3.59
CA SER A 73 -26.75 12.81 -4.21
C SER A 73 -25.84 12.14 -5.23
N ASN A 74 -25.60 12.84 -6.34
CA ASN A 74 -24.66 12.41 -7.39
C ASN A 74 -23.21 12.75 -7.03
N ASP A 75 -22.99 13.48 -5.94
CA ASP A 75 -21.69 14.04 -5.58
C ASP A 75 -20.80 12.93 -5.02
N SER A 76 -19.76 12.53 -5.76
CA SER A 76 -18.86 11.48 -5.31
C SER A 76 -17.95 12.02 -4.20
N ALA A 77 -18.23 11.68 -2.93
CA ALA A 77 -17.41 12.06 -1.79
C ALA A 77 -16.47 10.93 -1.37
N PHE A 78 -15.25 11.27 -0.98
CA PHE A 78 -14.29 10.32 -0.44
C PHE A 78 -13.52 10.90 0.75
N VAL A 79 -13.04 10.01 1.60
CA VAL A 79 -12.26 10.35 2.78
C VAL A 79 -10.81 10.04 2.50
N VAL A 80 -9.95 11.03 2.73
CA VAL A 80 -8.50 10.88 2.70
C VAL A 80 -8.03 10.72 4.13
N VAL A 81 -7.38 9.61 4.44
CA VAL A 81 -6.77 9.32 5.75
C VAL A 81 -5.27 9.24 5.54
N ILE A 82 -4.51 10.01 6.29
CA ILE A 82 -3.06 10.13 6.15
C ILE A 82 -2.41 9.56 7.42
N GLU A 83 -1.63 8.50 7.27
CA GLU A 83 -0.84 7.89 8.33
C GLU A 83 0.62 8.35 8.25
N ILE A 84 1.12 8.87 9.36
CA ILE A 84 2.39 9.58 9.46
C ILE A 84 3.19 8.98 10.61
N SER A 85 4.50 8.88 10.45
CA SER A 85 5.35 8.49 11.58
C SER A 85 5.22 9.50 12.72
N LYS A 86 5.35 9.01 13.95
CA LYS A 86 5.19 9.85 15.15
C LYS A 86 6.19 11.02 15.17
N ASP A 87 7.40 10.80 14.65
CA ASP A 87 8.49 11.77 14.65
C ASP A 87 8.30 12.88 13.61
N GLU A 88 7.58 12.58 12.52
CA GLU A 88 7.35 13.51 11.42
C GLU A 88 6.05 14.31 11.53
N ARG A 89 5.18 13.96 12.48
CA ARG A 89 3.88 14.61 12.72
C ARG A 89 3.97 16.15 12.70
N ARG A 90 4.89 16.71 13.47
CA ARG A 90 5.01 18.17 13.62
C ARG A 90 5.35 18.84 12.28
N GLN A 91 6.20 18.22 11.47
CA GLN A 91 6.59 18.75 10.17
C GLN A 91 5.39 18.75 9.21
N PHE A 92 4.60 17.68 9.23
CA PHE A 92 3.39 17.61 8.44
C PHE A 92 2.32 18.63 8.87
N GLU A 93 2.09 18.79 10.17
CA GLU A 93 1.18 19.84 10.68
C GLU A 93 1.65 21.24 10.28
N GLU A 94 2.96 21.49 10.31
CA GLU A 94 3.54 22.74 9.82
C GLU A 94 3.32 22.93 8.30
N ARG A 95 3.42 21.87 7.48
CA ARG A 95 3.11 21.94 6.03
C ARG A 95 1.65 22.34 5.80
N LEU A 96 0.72 21.69 6.50
CA LEU A 96 -0.70 22.04 6.41
C LEU A 96 -0.93 23.51 6.79
N LEU A 97 -0.35 23.98 7.90
CA LEU A 97 -0.55 25.37 8.32
C LEU A 97 0.06 26.40 7.37
N LEU A 98 1.20 26.09 6.76
CA LEU A 98 1.92 27.00 5.87
C LEU A 98 1.31 27.09 4.47
N SER A 99 0.61 26.05 4.02
CA SER A 99 0.00 26.01 2.68
C SER A 99 -1.32 26.81 2.58
N ASN A 100 -1.79 27.45 3.66
CA ASN A 100 -3.07 28.18 3.76
C ASN A 100 -4.28 27.33 3.34
N PRO A 101 -4.87 26.54 4.26
CA PRO A 101 -5.97 25.64 3.92
C PRO A 101 -7.16 26.39 3.33
N PRO A 102 -7.81 25.85 2.28
CA PRO A 102 -9.07 26.37 1.79
C PRO A 102 -10.12 26.37 2.90
N THR A 103 -11.04 27.34 2.86
CA THR A 103 -12.11 27.46 3.86
C THR A 103 -13.07 26.26 3.89
N GLY A 104 -13.16 25.50 2.79
CA GLY A 104 -14.02 24.33 2.66
C GLY A 104 -13.43 23.05 3.26
N LEU A 105 -12.11 22.99 3.44
CA LEU A 105 -11.44 21.76 3.86
C LEU A 105 -11.74 21.44 5.32
N THR A 106 -12.60 20.44 5.52
CA THR A 106 -12.99 20.01 6.87
C THR A 106 -12.18 18.80 7.31
N GLU A 107 -11.32 19.02 8.31
CA GLU A 107 -10.72 17.90 9.05
C GLU A 107 -11.84 17.15 9.80
N LYS A 108 -11.95 15.84 9.55
CA LYS A 108 -12.98 14.99 10.16
C LYS A 108 -12.70 14.87 11.66
N LYS A 109 -13.48 15.59 12.47
CA LYS A 109 -13.38 15.56 13.94
C LYS A 109 -13.61 14.13 14.43
N GLY A 110 -12.64 13.59 15.18
CA GLY A 110 -12.76 12.30 15.87
C GLY A 110 -11.86 11.16 15.39
N LEU A 111 -11.08 11.35 14.32
CA LEU A 111 -10.10 10.35 13.82
C LEU A 111 -8.64 10.75 14.03
N LYS A 112 -8.36 11.74 14.89
CA LYS A 112 -7.02 11.94 15.44
C LYS A 112 -6.76 10.85 16.46
N GLY A 113 -5.83 9.97 16.15
CA GLY A 113 -5.48 8.87 17.02
C GLY A 113 -4.07 8.38 16.74
N HIS A 114 -3.66 7.43 17.59
CA HIS A 114 -2.51 6.60 17.33
C HIS A 114 -2.99 5.24 16.83
N THR A 115 -2.38 4.72 15.78
CA THR A 115 -2.52 3.30 15.43
C THR A 115 -1.92 2.42 16.54
N ALA A 116 -2.16 1.11 16.48
CA ALA A 116 -1.43 0.16 17.31
C ALA A 116 0.11 0.25 17.12
N SER A 117 0.56 0.71 15.94
CA SER A 117 1.97 0.99 15.64
C SER A 117 2.46 2.34 16.18
N GLY A 118 1.60 3.14 16.80
CA GLY A 118 1.93 4.47 17.33
C GLY A 118 1.98 5.59 16.29
N ALA A 119 1.65 5.31 15.03
CA ALA A 119 1.61 6.28 13.94
C ALA A 119 0.50 7.32 14.19
N TYR A 120 0.71 8.54 13.74
CA TYR A 120 -0.27 9.61 13.81
C TYR A 120 -1.20 9.55 12.59
N ILE A 121 -2.51 9.67 12.83
CA ILE A 121 -3.53 9.70 11.77
C ILE A 121 -4.24 11.06 11.76
N THR A 122 -4.43 11.61 10.57
CA THR A 122 -5.41 12.67 10.30
C THR A 122 -6.31 12.27 9.11
N SER A 123 -7.48 12.86 9.01
CA SER A 123 -8.45 12.54 7.95
C SER A 123 -9.25 13.74 7.48
N PHE A 124 -9.49 13.81 6.18
CA PHE A 124 -10.19 14.89 5.49
C PHE A 124 -11.32 14.30 4.65
N ASN A 125 -12.47 14.97 4.63
CA ASN A 125 -13.53 14.63 3.66
C ASN A 125 -13.35 15.52 2.44
N LEU A 126 -13.30 14.91 1.26
CA LEU A 126 -13.17 15.59 -0.02
C LEU A 126 -14.38 15.28 -0.90
N GLN A 127 -14.78 16.29 -1.68
CA GLN A 127 -15.67 16.09 -2.81
C GLN A 127 -14.82 15.87 -4.06
N ALA A 128 -15.19 14.92 -4.92
CA ALA A 128 -14.49 14.65 -6.18
C ALA A 128 -14.43 15.88 -7.11
N GLU A 129 -15.37 16.82 -6.96
CA GLU A 129 -15.45 18.03 -7.77
C GLU A 129 -14.61 19.19 -7.20
N ASP A 130 -14.20 19.13 -5.92
CA ASP A 130 -13.45 20.19 -5.26
C ASP A 130 -11.94 20.06 -5.53
N LYS A 131 -11.54 20.58 -6.70
CA LYS A 131 -10.16 20.54 -7.16
C LYS A 131 -9.19 21.34 -6.31
N GLU A 132 -9.66 22.41 -5.65
CA GLU A 132 -8.81 23.25 -4.81
C GLU A 132 -8.39 22.48 -3.55
N ASP A 133 -9.33 21.79 -2.90
CA ASP A 133 -9.06 20.95 -1.74
C ASP A 133 -8.15 19.76 -2.08
N ILE A 134 -8.39 19.11 -3.23
CA ILE A 134 -7.55 18.01 -3.75
C ILE A 134 -6.11 18.50 -3.97
N GLU A 135 -5.93 19.61 -4.68
CA GLU A 135 -4.60 20.14 -5.02
C GLU A 135 -3.85 20.60 -3.77
N TYR A 136 -4.56 21.27 -2.86
CA TYR A 136 -4.00 21.70 -1.59
C TYR A 136 -3.47 20.51 -0.79
N LEU A 137 -4.29 19.46 -0.61
CA LEU A 137 -3.86 18.30 0.17
C LEU A 137 -2.72 17.55 -0.53
N ARG A 138 -2.81 17.38 -1.85
CA ARG A 138 -1.75 16.76 -2.67
C ARG A 138 -0.41 17.46 -2.47
N SER A 139 -0.40 18.80 -2.48
CA SER A 139 0.81 19.61 -2.24
C SER A 139 1.44 19.39 -0.86
N CYS A 140 0.65 18.95 0.13
CA CYS A 140 1.12 18.68 1.47
C CYS A 140 1.73 17.27 1.64
N LEU A 141 1.41 16.33 0.74
CA LEU A 141 1.85 14.94 0.84
C LEU A 141 3.34 14.77 0.51
N GLY A 142 3.85 15.59 -0.41
CA GLY A 142 5.14 15.39 -1.04
C GLY A 142 5.07 14.44 -2.23
N GLU A 143 6.19 14.24 -2.92
CA GLU A 143 6.27 13.44 -4.15
C GLU A 143 6.42 11.94 -3.89
N LYS A 144 6.82 11.52 -2.67
CA LYS A 144 7.00 10.11 -2.32
C LYS A 144 6.28 9.76 -1.03
N ILE A 145 5.47 8.70 -1.09
CA ILE A 145 4.78 8.11 0.06
C ILE A 145 5.06 6.60 0.14
N GLY A 146 4.87 5.99 1.31
CA GLY A 146 5.14 4.57 1.49
C GLY A 146 4.18 3.65 0.74
N SER A 147 2.87 3.82 0.98
CA SER A 147 1.84 2.99 0.35
C SER A 147 0.51 3.71 0.17
N VAL A 148 -0.32 3.23 -0.76
CA VAL A 148 -1.69 3.68 -0.97
C VAL A 148 -2.65 2.54 -0.67
N LEU A 149 -3.70 2.80 0.11
CA LEU A 149 -4.80 1.88 0.39
C LEU A 149 -6.11 2.47 -0.15
N LEU A 150 -6.76 1.76 -1.07
CA LEU A 150 -8.07 2.11 -1.61
C LEU A 150 -9.14 1.25 -0.93
N THR A 151 -10.15 1.86 -0.32
CA THR A 151 -11.22 1.13 0.36
C THR A 151 -12.59 1.47 -0.19
N ASN A 152 -13.27 0.45 -0.72
CA ASN A 152 -14.59 0.54 -1.34
C ASN A 152 -14.69 1.57 -2.48
N CYS A 153 -13.58 1.94 -3.13
CA CYS A 153 -13.57 2.78 -4.32
C CYS A 153 -13.98 1.95 -5.54
N ASN A 154 -15.27 1.96 -5.89
CA ASN A 154 -15.84 1.10 -6.93
C ASN A 154 -16.56 1.87 -8.04
N ASP A 155 -17.01 3.10 -7.74
CA ASP A 155 -17.67 3.97 -8.71
C ASP A 155 -16.63 4.78 -9.49
N LYS A 156 -16.96 5.06 -10.75
CA LYS A 156 -16.08 5.76 -11.69
C LYS A 156 -15.70 7.16 -11.22
N GLY A 157 -16.61 7.88 -10.55
CA GLY A 157 -16.36 9.26 -10.08
C GLY A 157 -15.27 9.29 -9.01
N THR A 158 -15.43 8.49 -7.96
CA THR A 158 -14.44 8.34 -6.89
C THR A 158 -13.10 7.85 -7.44
N LEU A 159 -13.12 6.86 -8.34
CA LEU A 159 -11.91 6.34 -8.97
C LEU A 159 -11.16 7.43 -9.74
N ASN A 160 -11.84 8.23 -10.58
CA ASN A 160 -11.21 9.33 -11.29
C ASN A 160 -10.58 10.36 -10.33
N ALA A 161 -11.29 10.75 -9.26
CA ALA A 161 -10.77 11.68 -8.26
C ALA A 161 -9.55 11.11 -7.52
N VAL A 162 -9.57 9.80 -7.22
CA VAL A 162 -8.42 9.09 -6.64
C VAL A 162 -7.22 9.12 -7.58
N THR A 163 -7.41 8.87 -8.89
CA THR A 163 -6.31 9.01 -9.88
C THR A 163 -5.74 10.41 -9.89
N GLU A 164 -6.58 11.44 -9.95
CA GLU A 164 -6.14 12.85 -9.95
C GLU A 164 -5.38 13.18 -8.65
N PHE A 165 -5.87 12.68 -7.51
CA PHE A 165 -5.26 12.91 -6.20
C PHE A 165 -3.86 12.30 -6.06
N VAL A 166 -3.65 11.09 -6.59
CA VAL A 166 -2.34 10.41 -6.51
C VAL A 166 -1.42 10.71 -7.68
N ASP A 167 -1.87 11.48 -8.67
CA ASP A 167 -1.07 11.80 -9.85
C ASP A 167 0.21 12.54 -9.48
N GLY A 168 1.33 12.11 -10.06
CA GLY A 168 2.68 12.60 -9.75
C GLY A 168 3.28 12.09 -8.43
N ILE A 169 2.53 11.35 -7.61
CA ILE A 169 3.03 10.78 -6.35
C ILE A 169 3.62 9.38 -6.61
N GLN A 170 4.84 9.16 -6.14
CA GLN A 170 5.53 7.88 -6.17
C GLN A 170 5.19 7.06 -4.93
N PHE A 171 4.83 5.80 -5.14
CA PHE A 171 4.63 4.82 -4.08
C PHE A 171 4.93 3.41 -4.59
N GLU A 172 5.50 2.58 -3.73
CA GLU A 172 5.96 1.24 -4.11
C GLU A 172 4.88 0.17 -3.86
N SER A 173 3.87 0.48 -3.04
CA SER A 173 2.84 -0.46 -2.61
C SER A 173 1.44 0.11 -2.78
N LEU A 174 0.55 -0.69 -3.38
CA LEU A 174 -0.89 -0.40 -3.52
C LEU A 174 -1.70 -1.52 -2.86
N GLU A 175 -2.71 -1.16 -2.07
CA GLU A 175 -3.70 -2.08 -1.53
C GLU A 175 -5.11 -1.70 -1.98
N LEU A 176 -5.90 -2.68 -2.36
CA LEU A 176 -7.34 -2.50 -2.64
C LEU A 176 -8.14 -3.37 -1.69
N SER A 177 -9.10 -2.75 -1.01
CA SER A 177 -9.93 -3.40 -0.01
C SER A 177 -11.40 -3.14 -0.30
N GLY A 178 -12.21 -4.20 -0.34
CA GLY A 178 -13.63 -4.08 -0.62
C GLY A 178 -14.35 -5.42 -0.58
N ASN A 179 -15.68 -5.41 -0.59
CA ASN A 179 -16.41 -6.68 -0.68
C ASN A 179 -16.35 -7.26 -2.10
N SER A 180 -16.71 -6.45 -3.09
CA SER A 180 -16.71 -6.80 -4.51
C SER A 180 -16.10 -5.63 -5.28
N MET A 181 -15.33 -5.94 -6.32
CA MET A 181 -14.76 -4.94 -7.22
C MET A 181 -15.55 -4.91 -8.53
N SER A 182 -15.79 -3.72 -9.07
CA SER A 182 -16.40 -3.53 -10.39
C SER A 182 -15.35 -3.71 -11.49
N SER A 183 -15.78 -3.92 -12.73
CA SER A 183 -14.85 -3.94 -13.89
C SER A 183 -14.14 -2.60 -14.05
N ASP A 184 -14.81 -1.48 -13.78
CA ASP A 184 -14.21 -0.15 -13.80
C ASP A 184 -13.10 -0.01 -12.75
N ALA A 185 -13.29 -0.56 -11.55
CA ALA A 185 -12.27 -0.58 -10.51
C ALA A 185 -11.05 -1.41 -10.92
N ILE A 186 -11.24 -2.54 -11.62
CA ILE A 186 -10.15 -3.35 -12.15
C ILE A 186 -9.42 -2.62 -13.29
N CYS A 187 -10.13 -2.00 -14.22
CA CYS A 187 -9.52 -1.19 -15.29
C CYS A 187 -8.66 -0.06 -14.72
N HIS A 188 -9.18 0.64 -13.70
CA HIS A 188 -8.43 1.67 -13.02
C HIS A 188 -7.22 1.09 -12.26
N LEU A 189 -7.36 -0.06 -11.61
CA LEU A 189 -6.24 -0.73 -10.95
C LEU A 189 -5.08 -0.97 -11.92
N PHE A 190 -5.37 -1.50 -13.11
CA PHE A 190 -4.34 -1.70 -14.14
C PHE A 190 -3.66 -0.39 -14.54
N ALA A 191 -4.44 0.67 -14.75
CA ALA A 191 -3.90 1.98 -15.09
C ALA A 191 -2.96 2.52 -13.99
N THR A 192 -3.38 2.47 -12.72
CA THR A 192 -2.60 2.95 -11.57
C THR A 192 -1.33 2.12 -11.37
N VAL A 193 -1.41 0.79 -11.43
CA VAL A 193 -0.23 -0.08 -11.27
C VAL A 193 0.82 0.25 -12.34
N LYS A 194 0.38 0.49 -13.58
CA LYS A 194 1.25 0.82 -14.70
C LYS A 194 1.83 2.22 -14.61
N SER A 195 1.04 3.24 -14.25
CA SER A 195 1.51 4.63 -14.19
C SER A 195 2.49 4.88 -13.03
N HIS A 196 2.28 4.21 -11.89
CA HIS A 196 3.10 4.40 -10.69
C HIS A 196 4.21 3.35 -10.53
N ASN A 197 4.38 2.42 -11.47
CA ASN A 197 5.35 1.31 -11.39
C ASN A 197 5.29 0.55 -10.06
N VAL A 198 4.07 0.23 -9.62
CA VAL A 198 3.84 -0.42 -8.32
C VAL A 198 4.63 -1.73 -8.22
N HIS A 199 5.39 -1.90 -7.15
CA HIS A 199 6.18 -3.10 -6.90
C HIS A 199 5.36 -4.19 -6.21
N LEU A 200 4.56 -3.78 -5.22
CA LEU A 200 3.76 -4.65 -4.36
C LEU A 200 2.27 -4.31 -4.45
N LEU A 201 1.47 -5.30 -4.81
CA LEU A 201 0.02 -5.19 -4.86
C LEU A 201 -0.64 -6.05 -3.78
N ARG A 202 -1.52 -5.46 -2.97
CA ARG A 202 -2.35 -6.18 -2.00
C ARG A 202 -3.82 -6.13 -2.43
N ILE A 203 -4.48 -7.28 -2.43
CA ILE A 203 -5.89 -7.42 -2.82
C ILE A 203 -6.66 -8.04 -1.66
N SER A 204 -7.52 -7.23 -1.06
CA SER A 204 -8.39 -7.58 0.06
C SER A 204 -9.85 -7.57 -0.40
N ALA A 205 -10.24 -8.54 -1.23
CA ALA A 205 -11.57 -8.60 -1.85
C ALA A 205 -12.26 -9.96 -1.70
N ARG A 206 -13.59 -10.02 -1.59
CA ARG A 206 -14.34 -11.30 -1.67
C ARG A 206 -14.49 -11.77 -3.10
N GLN A 207 -14.75 -10.83 -4.01
CA GLN A 207 -15.02 -11.11 -5.42
C GLN A 207 -14.40 -10.05 -6.31
N ILE A 208 -13.79 -10.51 -7.41
CA ILE A 208 -13.37 -9.64 -8.51
C ILE A 208 -13.93 -10.17 -9.84
N PRO A 209 -14.09 -9.33 -10.88
CA PRO A 209 -14.41 -9.77 -12.23
C PRO A 209 -13.27 -10.60 -12.81
N ALA A 210 -13.59 -11.70 -13.53
CA ALA A 210 -12.62 -12.57 -14.20
C ALA A 210 -11.32 -12.80 -13.38
N PRO A 211 -11.39 -13.43 -12.19
CA PRO A 211 -10.27 -13.42 -11.26
C PRO A 211 -8.98 -14.03 -11.80
N ALA A 212 -9.04 -15.13 -12.55
CA ALA A 212 -7.85 -15.80 -13.07
C ALA A 212 -7.13 -14.93 -14.10
N GLU A 213 -7.86 -14.39 -15.07
CA GLU A 213 -7.35 -13.51 -16.12
C GLU A 213 -6.79 -12.21 -15.53
N THR A 214 -7.54 -11.60 -14.60
CA THR A 214 -7.13 -10.37 -13.91
C THR A 214 -5.82 -10.58 -13.14
N LEU A 215 -5.71 -11.67 -12.38
CA LEU A 215 -4.48 -11.97 -11.62
C LEU A 215 -3.28 -12.25 -12.53
N LEU A 216 -3.49 -12.94 -13.65
CA LEU A 216 -2.44 -13.17 -14.64
C LEU A 216 -1.92 -11.84 -15.22
N GLU A 217 -2.83 -10.94 -15.61
CA GLU A 217 -2.44 -9.62 -16.14
C GLU A 217 -1.70 -8.78 -15.09
N LEU A 218 -2.17 -8.75 -13.84
CA LEU A 218 -1.48 -8.06 -12.74
C LEU A 218 -0.08 -8.64 -12.48
N ALA A 219 0.07 -9.97 -12.55
CA ALA A 219 1.35 -10.65 -12.39
C ALA A 219 2.37 -10.34 -13.50
N SER A 220 1.94 -9.77 -14.63
CA SER A 220 2.84 -9.21 -15.65
C SER A 220 3.36 -7.82 -15.29
N LEU A 221 2.69 -7.10 -14.37
CA LEU A 221 2.98 -5.71 -14.07
C LEU A 221 3.81 -5.52 -12.80
N VAL A 222 3.59 -6.36 -11.78
CA VAL A 222 4.21 -6.23 -10.45
C VAL A 222 5.14 -7.39 -10.09
N HIS A 223 6.00 -7.20 -9.09
CA HIS A 223 6.92 -8.24 -8.60
C HIS A 223 6.34 -9.00 -7.41
N SER A 224 5.38 -8.42 -6.68
CA SER A 224 4.73 -9.08 -5.55
C SER A 224 3.23 -8.85 -5.51
N ILE A 225 2.48 -9.93 -5.28
CA ILE A 225 1.03 -9.93 -5.08
C ILE A 225 0.73 -10.60 -3.74
N GLN A 226 -0.09 -9.95 -2.93
CA GLN A 226 -0.65 -10.51 -1.71
C GLN A 226 -2.17 -10.48 -1.77
N ILE A 227 -2.82 -11.60 -1.50
CA ILE A 227 -4.28 -11.75 -1.54
C ILE A 227 -4.76 -12.09 -0.14
N TYR A 228 -5.69 -11.30 0.38
CA TYR A 228 -6.28 -11.46 1.70
C TYR A 228 -7.79 -11.60 1.58
N GLN A 229 -8.32 -12.74 2.00
CA GLN A 229 -9.77 -12.94 2.11
C GLN A 229 -10.14 -13.20 3.57
N ALA A 230 -10.82 -12.22 4.17
CA ALA A 230 -11.32 -12.31 5.54
C ALA A 230 -12.83 -12.60 5.55
N ALA A 231 -13.28 -13.44 6.48
CA ALA A 231 -14.71 -13.66 6.68
C ALA A 231 -15.32 -12.40 7.32
N LYS A 232 -16.45 -11.91 6.78
CA LYS A 232 -17.17 -10.76 7.37
C LYS A 232 -17.59 -11.00 8.83
N ASN A 233 -17.83 -12.26 9.21
CA ASN A 233 -18.20 -12.65 10.56
C ASN A 233 -17.76 -14.10 10.80
N ARG A 234 -16.63 -14.31 11.50
CA ARG A 234 -16.20 -15.66 11.91
C ARG A 234 -17.29 -16.46 12.65
N ARG A 235 -18.20 -15.76 13.35
CA ARG A 235 -19.31 -16.36 14.12
C ARG A 235 -20.51 -16.82 13.26
N LYS A 236 -20.57 -16.44 11.98
CA LYS A 236 -21.68 -16.77 11.06
C LYS A 236 -21.23 -17.51 9.80
N LEU A 237 -19.99 -18.01 9.77
CA LEU A 237 -19.66 -19.06 8.81
C LEU A 237 -20.60 -20.23 9.15
N HIS A 238 -21.64 -20.41 8.36
CA HIS A 238 -22.49 -21.58 8.48
C HIS A 238 -21.57 -22.81 8.39
N ALA A 239 -21.85 -23.87 9.15
CA ALA A 239 -21.01 -25.07 9.20
C ALA A 239 -20.65 -25.64 7.81
N ASN A 240 -21.43 -25.29 6.77
CA ASN A 240 -21.25 -25.73 5.40
C ASN A 240 -20.48 -24.73 4.50
N GLU A 241 -20.19 -23.50 4.93
CA GLU A 241 -19.43 -22.54 4.11
C GLU A 241 -17.93 -22.84 4.08
N GLY A 242 -17.38 -23.45 5.14
CA GLY A 242 -15.97 -23.87 5.19
C GLY A 242 -15.61 -25.02 4.24
N GLU A 243 -16.62 -25.72 3.71
CA GLU A 243 -16.41 -26.74 2.68
C GLU A 243 -16.29 -26.16 1.28
N LYS A 244 -16.69 -24.90 1.08
CA LYS A 244 -16.66 -24.30 -0.24
C LYS A 244 -15.24 -23.92 -0.62
N SER A 245 -14.80 -24.41 -1.76
CA SER A 245 -13.52 -24.05 -2.37
C SER A 245 -13.64 -22.72 -3.11
N ILE A 246 -13.70 -21.61 -2.38
CA ILE A 246 -13.88 -20.26 -2.95
C ILE A 246 -12.61 -19.44 -2.83
N LEU A 247 -12.16 -18.87 -3.93
CA LEU A 247 -11.18 -17.78 -3.94
C LEU A 247 -11.66 -16.67 -4.88
N LEU A 248 -11.67 -15.43 -4.40
CA LEU A 248 -12.05 -14.24 -5.19
C LEU A 248 -13.39 -14.37 -5.96
N GLY A 249 -14.32 -15.16 -5.43
CA GLY A 249 -15.65 -15.37 -5.99
C GLY A 249 -15.79 -16.53 -6.98
N LEU A 250 -14.70 -17.21 -7.32
CA LEU A 250 -14.75 -18.47 -8.09
C LEU A 250 -14.85 -19.66 -7.13
N GLU A 251 -15.83 -20.54 -7.37
CA GLU A 251 -16.03 -21.79 -6.62
C GLU A 251 -15.45 -22.97 -7.40
N ASN A 252 -14.79 -23.92 -6.70
CA ASN A 252 -14.28 -25.17 -7.26
C ASN A 252 -13.38 -25.01 -8.50
N PHE A 253 -12.60 -23.93 -8.54
CA PHE A 253 -11.70 -23.62 -9.63
C PHE A 253 -10.31 -24.24 -9.39
N ASP A 254 -9.71 -24.80 -10.44
CA ASP A 254 -8.33 -25.28 -10.39
C ASP A 254 -7.36 -24.10 -10.49
N TRP A 255 -6.81 -23.69 -9.35
CA TRP A 255 -5.94 -22.53 -9.24
C TRP A 255 -4.49 -22.79 -9.64
N ALA A 256 -4.05 -24.04 -9.75
CA ALA A 256 -2.65 -24.34 -10.02
C ALA A 256 -2.14 -23.75 -11.34
N PRO A 257 -2.85 -23.91 -12.49
CA PRO A 257 -2.42 -23.31 -13.75
C PRO A 257 -2.32 -21.79 -13.68
N THR A 258 -3.23 -21.13 -12.97
CA THR A 258 -3.21 -19.68 -12.77
C THR A 258 -1.99 -19.24 -11.96
N PHE A 259 -1.72 -19.87 -10.81
CA PHE A 259 -0.60 -19.47 -9.95
C PHE A 259 0.76 -19.76 -10.60
N ILE A 260 0.90 -20.90 -11.29
CA ILE A 260 2.09 -21.19 -12.11
C ILE A 260 2.23 -20.13 -13.20
N GLY A 261 1.13 -19.83 -13.92
CA GLY A 261 1.11 -18.79 -14.94
C GLY A 261 1.50 -17.41 -14.42
N MET A 262 1.08 -17.05 -13.20
CA MET A 262 1.46 -15.79 -12.56
C MET A 262 2.97 -15.74 -12.27
N LEU A 263 3.52 -16.77 -11.61
CA LEU A 263 4.94 -16.81 -11.22
C LEU A 263 5.91 -17.04 -12.38
N SER A 264 5.41 -17.57 -13.51
CA SER A 264 6.18 -17.65 -14.76
C SER A 264 6.39 -16.28 -15.45
N ARG A 265 5.69 -15.24 -15.01
CA ARG A 265 5.77 -13.87 -15.55
C ARG A 265 6.74 -13.02 -14.72
N LYS A 266 6.44 -11.72 -14.59
CA LYS A 266 7.25 -10.76 -13.82
C LYS A 266 7.17 -11.02 -12.30
N LEU A 267 6.09 -11.63 -11.82
CA LEU A 267 5.87 -11.90 -10.40
C LEU A 267 6.92 -12.82 -9.77
N ASP A 268 7.54 -12.39 -8.68
CA ASP A 268 8.51 -13.16 -7.89
C ASP A 268 7.86 -13.72 -6.62
N THR A 269 6.91 -12.97 -6.06
CA THR A 269 6.30 -13.29 -4.76
C THR A 269 4.79 -13.34 -4.87
N LEU A 270 4.21 -14.49 -4.50
CA LEU A 270 2.76 -14.68 -4.38
C LEU A 270 2.41 -15.16 -2.98
N TYR A 271 1.65 -14.35 -2.26
CA TYR A 271 1.14 -14.68 -0.92
C TYR A 271 -0.38 -14.69 -0.92
N ILE A 272 -1.00 -15.77 -0.45
CA ILE A 272 -2.45 -15.90 -0.39
C ILE A 272 -2.87 -16.36 1.00
N ARG A 273 -3.68 -15.52 1.66
CA ARG A 273 -4.29 -15.81 2.95
C ARG A 273 -5.81 -15.88 2.78
N ASN A 274 -6.33 -17.10 2.73
CA ASN A 274 -7.75 -17.39 2.53
C ASN A 274 -8.29 -18.33 3.61
N LEU A 275 -8.09 -17.95 4.87
CA LEU A 275 -8.48 -18.73 6.05
C LEU A 275 -9.98 -19.12 6.11
N PRO A 276 -10.94 -18.33 5.58
CA PRO A 276 -12.34 -18.76 5.59
C PRO A 276 -12.66 -19.93 4.66
N TYR A 277 -11.84 -20.15 3.62
CA TYR A 277 -12.09 -21.12 2.56
C TYR A 277 -10.84 -21.95 2.29
N GLU A 278 -10.24 -22.56 3.31
CA GLU A 278 -8.92 -23.22 3.28
C GLU A 278 -8.79 -24.35 2.22
N ARG A 279 -9.92 -24.82 1.67
CA ARG A 279 -10.01 -25.86 0.64
C ARG A 279 -10.00 -25.35 -0.80
N TYR A 280 -9.94 -24.03 -1.03
CA TYR A 280 -9.88 -23.46 -2.39
C TYR A 280 -8.71 -24.02 -3.22
N LEU A 281 -7.61 -24.37 -2.55
CA LEU A 281 -6.52 -25.11 -3.15
C LEU A 281 -6.74 -26.60 -2.87
N SER A 282 -7.07 -27.35 -3.92
CA SER A 282 -7.27 -28.80 -3.84
C SER A 282 -5.93 -29.52 -3.62
N ARG A 283 -5.98 -30.82 -3.29
CA ARG A 283 -4.77 -31.63 -3.15
C ARG A 283 -4.02 -31.72 -4.48
N GLU A 284 -4.74 -32.02 -5.57
CA GLU A 284 -4.20 -32.13 -6.92
C GLU A 284 -3.53 -30.82 -7.34
N SER A 285 -4.20 -29.68 -7.17
CA SER A 285 -3.63 -28.36 -7.46
C SER A 285 -2.37 -28.07 -6.61
N ALA A 286 -2.34 -28.51 -5.35
CA ALA A 286 -1.17 -28.34 -4.49
C ALA A 286 0.02 -29.19 -4.96
N ASP A 287 -0.22 -30.43 -5.34
CA ASP A 287 0.81 -31.34 -5.88
C ASP A 287 1.34 -30.82 -7.23
N ASP A 288 0.47 -30.27 -8.10
CA ASP A 288 0.88 -29.62 -9.34
C ASP A 288 1.82 -28.42 -9.10
N LEU A 289 1.52 -27.59 -8.09
CA LEU A 289 2.38 -26.46 -7.72
C LEU A 289 3.75 -26.92 -7.22
N ILE A 290 3.77 -27.95 -6.36
CA ILE A 290 5.00 -28.58 -5.85
C ILE A 290 5.86 -29.10 -7.00
N GLU A 291 5.23 -29.75 -7.99
CA GLU A 291 5.96 -30.30 -9.13
C GLU A 291 6.51 -29.21 -10.07
N HIS A 292 5.72 -28.17 -10.36
CA HIS A 292 6.00 -27.26 -11.48
C HIS A 292 6.72 -25.98 -11.08
N LEU A 293 6.45 -25.41 -9.90
CA LEU A 293 7.07 -24.14 -9.48
C LEU A 293 8.61 -24.23 -9.39
N PRO A 294 9.21 -25.32 -8.85
CA PRO A 294 10.67 -25.47 -8.83
C PRO A 294 11.30 -25.59 -10.23
N LYS A 295 10.52 -25.94 -11.26
CA LYS A 295 10.99 -26.11 -12.64
C LYS A 295 11.02 -24.78 -13.41
N LEU A 296 10.49 -23.68 -12.85
CA LEU A 296 10.49 -22.37 -13.50
C LEU A 296 11.89 -21.74 -13.61
N GLY A 297 12.87 -22.20 -12.80
CA GLY A 297 14.24 -21.69 -12.84
C GLY A 297 14.37 -20.23 -12.40
N LYS A 298 13.43 -19.74 -11.60
CA LYS A 298 13.31 -18.34 -11.15
C LYS A 298 13.28 -18.27 -9.63
N GLU A 299 13.93 -17.27 -9.04
CA GLU A 299 13.83 -17.03 -7.59
C GLU A 299 12.42 -16.60 -7.19
N ILE A 300 11.59 -17.56 -6.78
CA ILE A 300 10.21 -17.32 -6.39
C ILE A 300 9.98 -17.58 -4.91
N TYR A 301 8.95 -16.92 -4.39
CA TYR A 301 8.35 -17.18 -3.08
C TYR A 301 6.84 -17.34 -3.25
N PHE A 302 6.35 -18.55 -3.03
CA PHE A 302 4.93 -18.88 -3.01
C PHE A 302 4.53 -19.29 -1.60
N LYS A 303 3.49 -18.65 -1.05
CA LYS A 303 2.88 -19.07 0.21
C LYS A 303 1.38 -18.92 0.15
N SER A 304 0.67 -19.99 0.45
CA SER A 304 -0.78 -20.07 0.25
C SER A 304 -1.43 -20.83 1.39
N THR A 305 -2.57 -20.36 1.89
CA THR A 305 -3.40 -21.18 2.80
C THR A 305 -3.73 -22.50 2.11
N CYS A 306 -3.48 -23.63 2.78
CA CYS A 306 -3.73 -24.96 2.24
C CYS A 306 -3.85 -25.98 3.38
N LYS A 307 -4.91 -26.79 3.37
CA LYS A 307 -5.20 -27.79 4.41
C LYS A 307 -5.40 -29.20 3.85
N GLN A 308 -4.71 -29.52 2.76
CA GLN A 308 -4.86 -30.79 2.04
C GLN A 308 -3.79 -31.83 2.44
N PHE A 309 -2.97 -31.54 3.44
CA PHE A 309 -1.86 -32.39 3.87
C PHE A 309 -2.18 -32.99 5.24
N ASP A 310 -2.30 -34.33 5.28
CA ASP A 310 -2.53 -35.08 6.52
C ASP A 310 -1.25 -35.23 7.38
N SER A 311 -0.09 -35.16 6.73
CA SER A 311 1.24 -35.22 7.36
C SER A 311 2.11 -34.06 6.88
N ALA A 312 2.97 -33.56 7.75
CA ALA A 312 3.81 -32.42 7.43
C ALA A 312 4.71 -32.78 6.24
N LEU A 313 4.79 -31.89 5.27
CA LEU A 313 5.72 -32.00 4.16
C LEU A 313 6.88 -31.06 4.44
N ASP A 314 8.11 -31.56 4.42
CA ASP A 314 9.32 -30.76 4.48
C ASP A 314 10.35 -31.44 3.59
N CYS A 315 10.60 -30.87 2.42
CA CYS A 315 11.56 -31.40 1.47
C CYS A 315 12.23 -30.30 0.65
N GLU A 316 13.34 -30.66 0.01
CA GLU A 316 14.06 -29.79 -0.92
C GLU A 316 14.01 -30.39 -2.33
N GLN A 317 13.69 -29.58 -3.33
CA GLN A 317 13.62 -30.00 -4.72
C GLN A 317 14.15 -28.89 -5.64
N ASN A 318 15.14 -29.19 -6.48
CA ASN A 318 15.73 -28.26 -7.45
C ASN A 318 16.20 -26.92 -6.83
N GLY A 319 16.69 -26.95 -5.58
CA GLY A 319 17.10 -25.75 -4.85
C GLY A 319 15.94 -24.95 -4.25
N TYR A 320 14.73 -25.51 -4.17
CA TYR A 320 13.58 -24.94 -3.48
C TYR A 320 13.28 -25.72 -2.21
N SER A 321 13.00 -25.00 -1.12
CA SER A 321 12.41 -25.56 0.09
C SER A 321 10.89 -25.58 -0.06
N ILE A 322 10.30 -26.74 0.21
CA ILE A 322 8.87 -27.02 0.13
C ILE A 322 8.40 -27.44 1.51
N HIS A 323 7.48 -26.66 2.08
CA HIS A 323 6.93 -26.89 3.41
C HIS A 323 5.41 -26.88 3.38
N ALA A 324 4.77 -27.88 3.98
CA ALA A 324 3.34 -27.88 4.22
C ALA A 324 3.01 -28.33 5.65
N ASP A 325 2.25 -27.50 6.36
CA ASP A 325 1.83 -27.81 7.73
C ASP A 325 0.65 -28.79 7.74
N ALA A 326 0.83 -29.94 8.38
CA ALA A 326 -0.28 -30.88 8.64
C ALA A 326 -1.05 -30.60 9.95
N SER A 327 -0.71 -29.51 10.64
CA SER A 327 -1.34 -29.25 11.92
C SER A 327 -2.85 -29.05 11.74
N ARG A 328 -3.64 -29.56 12.70
CA ARG A 328 -5.05 -29.21 12.85
C ARG A 328 -5.26 -27.76 13.34
N GLU A 329 -4.17 -27.00 13.49
CA GLU A 329 -4.23 -25.63 13.96
C GLU A 329 -4.81 -24.70 12.88
N VAL A 330 -5.12 -23.48 13.30
CA VAL A 330 -5.99 -22.54 12.60
C VAL A 330 -5.34 -21.92 11.35
N ASN A 331 -4.10 -22.33 10.98
CA ASN A 331 -3.35 -21.70 9.90
C ASN A 331 -2.41 -22.68 9.16
N SER A 332 -2.95 -23.66 8.43
CA SER A 332 -2.15 -24.52 7.56
C SER A 332 -1.76 -23.80 6.25
N TYR A 333 -0.49 -23.88 5.87
CA TYR A 333 0.04 -23.26 4.66
C TYR A 333 0.83 -24.27 3.82
N LEU A 334 0.80 -24.06 2.49
CA LEU A 334 1.81 -24.56 1.56
C LEU A 334 2.78 -23.41 1.26
N ILE A 335 4.08 -23.67 1.42
CA ILE A 335 5.17 -22.74 1.17
C ILE A 335 6.15 -23.40 0.18
N ILE A 336 6.47 -22.70 -0.90
CA ILE A 336 7.49 -23.10 -1.87
C ILE A 336 8.38 -21.87 -2.07
N LYS A 337 9.66 -21.94 -1.67
CA LYS A 337 10.58 -20.81 -1.77
C LYS A 337 11.96 -21.25 -2.27
N SER A 338 12.59 -20.42 -3.11
CA SER A 338 13.99 -20.63 -3.53
C SER A 338 14.91 -20.58 -2.30
N SER A 339 15.90 -21.48 -2.22
CA SER A 339 16.85 -21.53 -1.11
C SER A 339 17.78 -20.32 -1.04
N SER A 340 17.96 -19.61 -2.16
CA SER A 340 18.66 -18.31 -2.19
C SER A 340 17.88 -17.19 -1.50
N ASN A 341 16.58 -17.38 -1.28
CA ASN A 341 15.67 -16.34 -0.80
C ASN A 341 15.64 -16.27 0.73
N LEU A 342 16.77 -15.88 1.34
CA LEU A 342 16.93 -15.76 2.79
C LEU A 342 16.31 -14.48 3.37
N TYR A 343 15.83 -13.54 2.53
CA TYR A 343 15.54 -12.16 2.95
C TYR A 343 14.05 -11.82 3.18
N ILE A 344 13.11 -12.67 2.76
CA ILE A 344 11.67 -12.28 2.73
C ILE A 344 10.94 -12.47 4.07
N GLU A 345 11.49 -13.22 5.03
CA GLU A 345 10.83 -13.43 6.33
C GLU A 345 10.77 -12.19 7.23
N ARG A 346 11.44 -11.08 6.87
CA ARG A 346 11.44 -9.82 7.64
C ARG A 346 10.41 -8.77 7.19
N VAL A 347 9.63 -9.01 6.14
CA VAL A 347 8.53 -8.11 5.80
C VAL A 347 7.34 -8.45 6.71
N ASN A 348 7.32 -7.75 7.85
CA ASN A 348 6.49 -7.95 9.02
C ASN A 348 5.04 -8.43 8.78
N TYR A 349 4.66 -9.41 9.62
CA TYR A 349 3.29 -9.73 10.02
C TYR A 349 2.66 -8.64 10.88
#